data_AF-A0A5C3KAB7-F1
#
_entry.id   AF-A0A5C3KAB7-F1
#
_cell.length_a   1.000
_cell.length_b   1.000
_cell.length_c   1.000
_cell.angle_alpha   90.00
_cell.angle_beta   90.00
_cell.angle_gamma   90.00
#
_symmetry.space_group_name_H-M   'P 1'
#
loop_
_entity.id
_entity.type
_entity.pdbx_description
1 polymer ?
#
loop_
_entity_poly.entity_id
_entity_poly.type
_entity_poly.pdbx_seq_one_letter_code
_entity_poly.pdbx_strand_id
1 'polypeptide(L)'
;SLCQATQDFDMKYSTLHNRFHGMRTQAEAHEAQMKLTPAEEAILVDWIKVQGWCGVPVTYEPLIDHASAIVGTNVCKSWYHRFMKRHPDILVHNPQALEKCHANNVNKATIDGFYNII
;
A
#
# COMPACT_ATOMS: atom_id res chain seq x y z
N SER A 1 8.66 25.75 23.19
CA SER A 1 8.60 26.81 22.15
C SER A 1 9.05 26.21 20.81
N LEU A 2 8.75 26.84 19.66
CA LEU A 2 9.16 26.31 18.33
C LEU A 2 10.68 26.08 18.22
N CYS A 3 11.48 26.90 18.90
CA CYS A 3 12.95 26.75 18.96
C CYS A 3 13.40 25.49 19.73
N GLN A 4 12.68 25.09 20.78
CA GLN A 4 12.95 23.82 21.48
C GLN A 4 12.73 22.64 20.52
N ALA A 5 11.60 22.64 19.82
CA ALA A 5 11.24 21.60 18.87
C ALA A 5 12.24 21.50 17.70
N THR A 6 12.88 22.59 17.27
CA THR A 6 13.94 22.49 16.26
C THR A 6 15.15 21.69 16.74
N GLN A 7 15.50 21.79 18.02
CA GLN A 7 16.63 21.06 18.61
C GLN A 7 16.27 19.60 18.85
N ASP A 8 15.06 19.33 19.34
CA ASP A 8 14.59 17.98 19.65
C ASP A 8 14.44 17.09 18.40
N PHE A 9 13.99 17.68 17.29
CA PHE A 9 13.70 16.96 16.04
C PHE A 9 14.74 17.19 14.92
N ASP A 10 15.81 17.93 15.19
CA ASP A 10 16.83 18.35 14.21
C ASP A 10 16.23 18.91 12.92
N MET A 11 15.24 19.80 13.07
CA MET A 11 14.51 20.42 11.97
C MET A 11 14.83 21.91 11.87
N LYS A 12 14.81 22.44 10.64
CA LYS A 12 14.97 23.88 10.43
C LYS A 12 13.79 24.65 11.03
N TYR A 13 14.08 25.76 11.72
CA TYR A 13 13.06 26.64 12.30
C TYR A 13 12.02 27.11 11.28
N SER A 14 12.46 27.51 10.09
CA SER A 14 11.55 27.94 9.02
C SER A 14 10.55 26.85 8.62
N THR A 15 10.94 25.57 8.69
CA THR A 15 10.05 24.45 8.37
C THR A 15 8.97 24.30 9.43
N LEU A 16 9.34 24.32 10.72
CA LEU A 16 8.37 24.26 11.82
C LEU A 16 7.48 25.49 11.87
N HIS A 17 8.04 26.68 11.64
CA HIS A 17 7.30 27.93 11.56
C HIS A 17 6.26 27.89 10.43
N ASN A 18 6.68 27.51 9.21
CA ASN A 18 5.75 27.39 8.08
C ASN A 18 4.64 26.37 8.38
N ARG A 19 4.98 25.22 8.99
CA ARG A 19 4.00 24.21 9.39
C ARG A 19 3.03 24.73 10.46
N PHE A 20 3.55 25.46 11.44
CA PHE A 20 2.76 26.09 12.51
C PHE A 20 1.78 27.13 11.96
N HIS A 21 2.18 27.84 10.91
CA HIS A 21 1.34 28.79 10.17
C HIS A 21 0.45 28.13 9.09
N GLY A 22 0.35 26.81 9.08
CA GLY A 22 -0.58 26.09 8.19
C GLY A 22 -0.11 25.98 6.74
N MET A 23 1.17 26.19 6.46
CA MET A 23 1.72 25.93 5.13
C MET A 23 1.64 24.43 4.83
N ARG A 24 1.14 24.10 3.64
CA ARG A 24 0.96 22.73 3.18
C ARG A 24 2.30 22.02 3.01
N THR A 25 2.32 20.72 3.28
CA THR A 25 3.47 19.89 2.96
C THR A 25 3.60 19.70 1.45
N GLN A 26 4.79 19.31 0.99
CA GLN A 26 5.00 18.97 -0.42
C GLN A 26 4.04 17.85 -0.88
N ALA A 27 3.80 16.85 -0.02
CA ALA A 27 2.86 15.77 -0.31
C ALA A 27 1.44 16.32 -0.51
N GLU A 28 0.95 17.13 0.44
CA GLU A 28 -0.37 17.77 0.35
C GLU A 28 -0.50 18.71 -0.85
N ALA A 29 0.57 19.40 -1.25
CA ALA A 29 0.57 20.28 -2.42
C ALA A 29 0.46 19.47 -3.73
N HIS A 30 1.04 18.27 -3.78
CA HIS A 30 0.97 17.39 -4.96
C HIS A 30 -0.30 16.54 -5.04
N GLU A 31 -1.14 16.51 -4.00
CA GLU A 31 -2.43 15.78 -4.03
C GLU A 31 -3.28 16.16 -5.23
N ALA A 32 -3.35 17.45 -5.57
CA ALA A 32 -4.13 17.94 -6.72
C ALA A 32 -3.60 17.47 -8.08
N GLN A 33 -2.36 16.99 -8.15
CA GLN A 33 -1.72 16.47 -9.36
C GLN A 33 -1.82 14.93 -9.46
N MET A 34 -2.39 14.28 -8.45
CA MET A 34 -2.54 12.83 -8.44
C MET A 34 -3.72 12.41 -9.31
N LYS A 35 -3.57 11.27 -10.00
CA LYS A 35 -4.62 10.71 -10.85
C LYS A 35 -5.82 10.19 -10.05
N LEU A 36 -5.58 9.78 -8.81
CA LEU A 36 -6.60 9.36 -7.86
C LEU A 36 -6.56 10.33 -6.69
N THR A 37 -7.74 10.61 -6.14
CA THR A 37 -7.88 11.31 -4.88
C THR A 37 -7.35 10.45 -3.73
N PRO A 38 -6.95 11.06 -2.60
CA PRO A 38 -6.52 10.30 -1.41
C PRO A 38 -7.60 9.31 -0.92
N ALA A 39 -8.88 9.63 -1.11
CA ALA A 39 -9.99 8.75 -0.76
C ALA A 39 -10.07 7.51 -1.65
N GLU A 40 -9.94 7.67 -2.97
CA GLU A 40 -9.90 6.54 -3.91
C GLU A 40 -8.66 5.66 -3.69
N GLU A 41 -7.52 6.30 -3.40
CA GLU A 41 -6.29 5.59 -3.09
C GLU A 41 -6.42 4.77 -1.80
N ALA A 42 -7.10 5.31 -0.77
CA ALA A 42 -7.38 4.58 0.46
C ALA A 42 -8.26 3.33 0.25
N ILE A 43 -9.24 3.39 -0.66
CA ILE A 43 -10.08 2.24 -1.02
C ILE A 43 -9.22 1.14 -1.68
N LEU A 44 -8.30 1.52 -2.58
CA LEU A 44 -7.37 0.56 -3.19
C LEU A 44 -6.44 -0.07 -2.16
N VAL A 45 -5.92 0.72 -1.21
CA VAL A 45 -5.07 0.22 -0.12
C VAL A 45 -5.84 -0.79 0.73
N ASP A 46 -7.08 -0.49 1.11
CA ASP A 46 -7.92 -1.38 1.90
C ASP A 46 -8.22 -2.69 1.16
N TRP A 47 -8.56 -2.59 -0.14
CA TRP A 47 -8.73 -3.76 -0.99
C TRP A 47 -7.46 -4.63 -1.03
N ILE A 48 -6.27 -4.04 -1.20
CA ILE A 48 -5.01 -4.81 -1.19
C ILE A 48 -4.80 -5.49 0.16
N LYS A 49 -5.09 -4.82 1.28
CA LYS A 49 -4.96 -5.41 2.62
C LYS A 49 -5.89 -6.59 2.81
N VAL A 50 -7.15 -6.48 2.39
CA VAL A 50 -8.12 -7.58 2.42
C VAL A 50 -7.63 -8.77 1.58
N GLN A 51 -7.11 -8.51 0.37
CA GLN A 51 -6.53 -9.58 -0.47
C GLN A 51 -5.32 -10.24 0.21
N GLY A 52 -4.45 -9.45 0.84
CA GLY A 52 -3.33 -9.95 1.64
C GLY A 52 -3.79 -10.87 2.78
N TRP A 53 -4.85 -10.50 3.51
CA TRP A 53 -5.45 -11.35 4.54
C TRP A 53 -6.08 -12.63 3.98
N CYS A 54 -6.63 -12.59 2.77
CA CYS A 54 -7.11 -13.76 2.04
C CYS A 54 -5.98 -14.66 1.50
N GLY A 55 -4.71 -14.30 1.71
CA GLY A 55 -3.56 -15.03 1.19
C GLY A 55 -3.34 -14.85 -0.32
N VAL A 56 -3.98 -13.85 -0.93
CA VAL A 56 -3.86 -13.52 -2.35
C VAL A 56 -3.04 -12.24 -2.48
N PRO A 57 -1.73 -12.31 -2.77
CA PRO A 57 -0.93 -11.12 -2.96
C PRO A 57 -1.38 -10.39 -4.24
N VAL A 58 -1.73 -9.12 -4.12
CA VAL A 58 -2.05 -8.28 -5.28
C VAL A 58 -0.76 -7.98 -6.05
N THR A 59 -0.66 -8.52 -7.26
CA THR A 59 0.46 -8.23 -8.16
C THR A 59 0.25 -6.91 -8.92
N TYR A 60 1.19 -6.58 -9.80
CA TYR A 60 1.17 -5.36 -10.61
C TYR A 60 -0.10 -5.25 -11.47
N GLU A 61 -0.48 -6.33 -12.15
CA GLU A 61 -1.53 -6.33 -13.17
C GLU A 61 -2.91 -6.03 -12.57
N PRO A 62 -3.38 -6.75 -11.53
CA PRO A 62 -4.70 -6.49 -10.96
C PRO A 62 -4.82 -5.08 -10.37
N LEU A 63 -3.73 -4.56 -9.80
CA LEU A 63 -3.75 -3.20 -9.25
C LEU A 63 -3.87 -2.13 -10.34
N ILE A 64 -3.16 -2.30 -11.45
CA ILE A 64 -3.26 -1.41 -12.61
C ILE A 64 -4.64 -1.46 -13.23
N ASP A 65 -5.24 -2.64 -13.35
CA ASP A 65 -6.57 -2.80 -13.90
C ASP A 65 -7.63 -2.09 -13.03
N HIS A 66 -7.59 -2.31 -11.71
CA HIS A 66 -8.49 -1.64 -10.77
C HIS A 66 -8.29 -0.12 -10.74
N ALA A 67 -7.03 0.34 -10.70
CA ALA A 67 -6.74 1.77 -10.73
C ALA A 67 -7.16 2.41 -12.05
N SER A 68 -6.98 1.71 -13.18
CA SER A 68 -7.41 2.18 -14.50
C SER A 68 -8.92 2.28 -14.61
N ALA A 69 -9.64 1.32 -14.01
CA ALA A 69 -11.10 1.33 -13.95
C ALA A 69 -11.65 2.52 -13.15
N ILE A 70 -11.01 2.88 -12.03
CA ILE A 70 -11.41 4.04 -11.21
C ILE A 70 -11.16 5.35 -11.96
N VAL A 71 -9.98 5.50 -12.58
CA VAL A 71 -9.59 6.74 -13.28
C VAL A 71 -10.29 6.88 -14.63
N GLY A 72 -10.80 5.79 -15.20
CA GLY A 72 -11.32 5.76 -16.58
C GLY A 72 -10.23 5.88 -17.65
N THR A 73 -8.95 5.80 -17.28
CA THR A 73 -7.81 5.83 -18.20
C THR A 73 -6.75 4.83 -17.75
N ASN A 74 -5.98 4.30 -18.70
CA ASN A 74 -4.93 3.34 -18.38
C ASN A 74 -3.81 4.00 -17.55
N VAL A 75 -3.52 3.44 -16.38
CA VAL A 75 -2.39 3.85 -15.53
C VAL A 75 -1.14 3.07 -15.89
N CYS A 76 0.01 3.74 -15.94
CA CYS A 76 1.26 3.13 -16.38
C CYS A 76 2.08 2.58 -15.21
N LYS A 77 3.12 1.79 -15.53
CA LYS A 77 4.04 1.20 -14.55
C LYS A 77 4.68 2.20 -13.58
N SER A 78 4.91 3.44 -14.04
CA SER A 78 5.47 4.49 -13.18
C SER A 78 4.51 4.91 -12.07
N TRP A 79 3.19 4.85 -12.31
CA TRP A 79 2.18 5.16 -11.30
C TRP A 79 2.20 4.11 -10.18
N TYR A 80 2.26 2.83 -10.53
CA TYR A 80 2.38 1.72 -9.57
C TYR A 80 3.57 1.92 -8.62
N HIS A 81 4.74 2.23 -9.16
CA HIS A 81 5.94 2.39 -8.34
C HIS A 81 5.82 3.58 -7.37
N ARG A 82 5.19 4.68 -7.82
CA ARG A 82 4.92 5.85 -6.96
C ARG A 82 3.85 5.54 -5.91
N PHE A 83 2.80 4.79 -6.26
CA PHE A 83 1.78 4.32 -5.33
C PHE A 83 2.40 3.47 -4.22
N MET A 84 3.20 2.47 -4.56
CA MET A 84 3.89 1.63 -3.58
C MET A 84 4.86 2.42 -2.70
N LYS A 85 5.51 3.45 -3.25
CA LYS A 85 6.39 4.35 -2.47
C LYS A 85 5.61 5.21 -1.46
N ARG A 86 4.38 5.61 -1.78
CA ARG A 86 3.49 6.36 -0.87
C ARG A 86 2.90 5.47 0.22
N HIS A 87 2.68 4.20 -0.09
CA HIS A 87 2.05 3.23 0.80
C HIS A 87 3.00 2.08 1.17
N PRO A 88 4.07 2.36 1.95
CA PRO A 88 5.00 1.33 2.40
C PRO A 88 4.33 0.31 3.35
N ASP A 89 3.17 0.65 3.92
CA ASP A 89 2.36 -0.21 4.79
C ASP A 89 1.79 -1.43 4.07
N ILE A 90 1.65 -1.37 2.75
CA ILE A 90 1.17 -2.48 1.91
C ILE A 90 2.22 -3.59 1.79
N LEU A 91 3.51 -3.25 1.86
CA LEU A 91 4.62 -4.16 1.58
C LEU A 91 4.90 -5.18 2.70
N VAL A 92 4.12 -5.16 3.79
CA VAL A 92 4.54 -5.77 5.06
C VAL A 92 4.21 -7.27 5.17
N HIS A 93 3.36 -7.84 4.32
CA HIS A 93 3.04 -9.28 4.41
C HIS A 93 3.68 -10.11 3.29
N ASN A 94 4.99 -10.37 3.41
CA ASN A 94 5.60 -11.45 2.63
C ASN A 94 5.22 -12.78 3.30
N PRO A 95 4.51 -13.70 2.62
CA PRO A 95 4.09 -14.94 3.24
C PRO A 95 5.31 -15.71 3.74
N GLN A 96 5.27 -16.11 5.01
CA GLN A 96 6.39 -16.79 5.64
C GLN A 96 6.63 -18.14 4.94
N ALA A 97 7.86 -18.66 5.04
CA ALA A 97 8.19 -19.96 4.43
C ALA A 97 7.21 -21.07 4.87
N LEU A 98 6.72 -21.00 6.12
CA LEU A 98 5.71 -21.92 6.66
C LEU A 98 4.36 -21.82 5.92
N GLU A 99 3.90 -20.60 5.62
CA GLU A 99 2.65 -20.37 4.88
C GLU A 99 2.76 -20.88 3.45
N LYS A 100 3.93 -20.73 2.82
CA LYS A 100 4.21 -21.33 1.51
C LYS A 100 4.18 -22.85 1.55
N CYS A 101 4.75 -23.47 2.60
CA CYS A 101 4.66 -24.91 2.82
C CYS A 101 3.22 -25.37 3.02
N HIS A 102 2.40 -24.64 3.79
CA HIS A 102 0.99 -24.95 3.97
C HIS A 102 0.21 -24.86 2.65
N ALA A 103 0.40 -23.79 1.86
CA ALA A 103 -0.23 -23.65 0.55
C ALA A 103 0.13 -24.81 -0.40
N ASN A 104 1.38 -25.27 -0.38
CA ASN A 104 1.82 -26.41 -1.19
C ASN A 104 1.29 -27.75 -0.68
N ASN A 105 1.10 -27.90 0.63
CA ASN A 105 0.64 -29.14 1.25
C ASN A 105 -0.88 -29.30 1.19
N VAL A 106 -1.64 -28.20 1.18
CA VAL A 106 -3.10 -28.18 0.98
C VAL A 106 -3.41 -28.22 -0.52
N ASN A 107 -3.05 -29.31 -1.18
CA ASN A 107 -3.38 -29.59 -2.57
C ASN A 107 -4.45 -30.69 -2.66
N LYS A 108 -5.14 -30.76 -3.80
CA LYS A 108 -6.25 -31.70 -4.02
C LYS A 108 -5.84 -33.15 -3.77
N ALA A 109 -4.64 -33.56 -4.17
CA ALA A 109 -4.17 -34.93 -3.97
C ALA A 109 -3.97 -35.26 -2.48
N THR A 110 -3.46 -34.32 -1.68
CA THR A 110 -3.35 -34.48 -0.22
C THR A 110 -4.71 -34.59 0.44
N ILE A 111 -5.67 -33.76 0.02
CA ILE A 111 -7.04 -33.75 0.53
C ILE A 111 -7.76 -35.06 0.17
N ASP A 112 -7.72 -35.45 -1.10
CA ASP A 112 -8.30 -36.70 -1.59
C ASP A 112 -7.65 -37.90 -0.87
N GLY A 113 -6.33 -37.89 -0.68
CA GLY A 113 -5.62 -38.94 0.07
C GLY A 113 -6.09 -39.04 1.53
N PHE A 114 -6.30 -37.93 2.23
CA PHE A 114 -6.78 -37.92 3.62
C PHE A 114 -8.20 -38.49 3.75
N TYR A 115 -9.12 -38.08 2.87
CA TYR A 115 -10.52 -38.51 2.93
C TYR A 115 -10.78 -39.91 2.38
N ASN A 116 -9.87 -40.46 1.56
CA ASN A 116 -9.96 -41.84 1.05
C ASN A 116 -9.44 -42.92 2.03
N ILE A 117 -8.90 -42.52 3.20
CA ILE A 117 -8.39 -43.45 4.23
C ILE A 117 -9.47 -43.79 5.29
N ILE A 118 -10.62 -43.10 5.28
CA ILE A 118 -11.80 -43.39 6.13
C ILE A 118 -12.80 -44.22 5.33
#